data_AF-A0ABD4ZY07-F1
#
_entry.id   AF-A0ABD4ZY07-F1
#
_cell.length_a   1.000
_cell.length_b   1.000
_cell.length_c   1.000
_cell.angle_alpha   90.00
_cell.angle_beta   90.00
_cell.angle_gamma   90.00
#
_symmetry.space_group_name_H-M   'P 1'
#
loop_
_entity.id
_entity.type
_entity.pdbx_description
1 polymer ?
#
loop_
_entity_poly.entity_id
_entity_poly.type
_entity_poly.pdbx_seq_one_letter_code
_entity_poly.pdbx_strand_id
1 'polypeptide(L)' 'MKQFDSLGARQLPPDEPDPIAFDWRGNPLYQGDLVYSIEDQYVHEDDLLEYCKEQLGKPVPL' A
#
# COMPACT_ATOMS: atom_id res chain seq x y z
N MET A 1 3.09 -24.68 -5.94
CA MET A 1 3.10 -24.27 -7.36
C MET A 1 3.87 -25.30 -8.16
N LYS A 2 3.34 -25.79 -9.29
CA LYS A 2 4.07 -26.75 -10.12
C LYS A 2 5.15 -25.99 -10.90
N GLN A 3 6.42 -26.40 -10.80
CA GLN A 3 7.52 -25.73 -11.52
C GLN A 3 7.41 -25.85 -13.05
N PHE A 4 6.60 -26.80 -13.53
CA PHE A 4 6.38 -27.06 -14.94
C PHE A 4 4.89 -27.14 -15.23
N ASP A 5 4.47 -26.57 -16.35
CA ASP A 5 3.09 -26.68 -16.84
C ASP A 5 2.79 -28.07 -17.44
N SER A 6 1.56 -28.28 -17.92
CA SER A 6 1.14 -29.54 -18.53
C SER A 6 1.89 -29.90 -19.83
N LEU A 7 2.61 -28.94 -20.42
CA LEU A 7 3.43 -29.10 -21.62
C LEU A 7 4.93 -29.22 -21.29
N GLY A 8 5.31 -29.19 -20.00
CA GLY A 8 6.69 -29.31 -19.54
C GLY A 8 7.49 -28.01 -19.63
N ALA A 9 6.87 -26.85 -19.84
CA ALA A 9 7.55 -25.57 -19.83
C ALA A 9 7.74 -25.07 -18.38
N ARG A 10 8.92 -24.51 -18.09
CA ARG A 10 9.23 -23.96 -16.76
C ARG A 10 8.36 -22.74 -16.49
N GLN A 11 7.55 -22.78 -15.43
CA GLN A 11 6.76 -21.63 -15.01
C GLN A 11 7.69 -20.58 -14.40
N LEU A 12 7.68 -19.37 -14.97
CA LEU A 12 8.28 -18.21 -14.33
C LEU A 12 7.46 -17.88 -13.07
N PRO A 13 8.10 -17.35 -12.00
CA PRO A 13 7.33 -16.76 -10.91
C PRO A 13 6.39 -15.69 -11.48
N PRO A 14 5.18 -15.53 -10.90
CA PRO A 14 4.32 -14.42 -11.28
C PRO A 14 5.08 -13.12 -11.07
N ASP A 15 4.88 -12.16 -11.97
CA ASP A 15 5.46 -10.83 -11.83
C ASP A 15 5.00 -10.22 -10.50
N GLU A 16 5.91 -9.48 -9.86
CA GLU A 16 5.54 -8.67 -8.70
C GLU A 16 4.48 -7.65 -9.16
N PRO A 17 3.41 -7.43 -8.37
CA PRO A 17 2.36 -6.50 -8.77
C PRO A 17 2.91 -5.08 -8.87
N ASP A 18 2.56 -4.39 -9.96
CA ASP A 18 2.88 -2.97 -10.09
C ASP A 18 2.12 -2.13 -9.05
N PRO A 19 2.75 -1.08 -8.49
CA PRO A 19 2.05 -0.15 -7.62
C PRO A 19 0.98 0.61 -8.40
N ILE A 20 -0.21 0.75 -7.80
CA ILE A 20 -1.36 1.45 -8.40
C ILE A 20 -1.43 2.92 -8.00
N ALA A 21 -0.81 3.28 -6.87
CA ALA A 21 -0.74 4.64 -6.34
C ALA A 21 0.44 4.77 -5.37
N PHE A 22 0.61 5.96 -4.81
CA PHE A 22 1.56 6.22 -3.72
C PHE A 22 0.83 6.89 -2.56
N ASP A 23 1.24 6.55 -1.34
CA ASP A 23 0.76 7.22 -0.13
C ASP A 23 1.34 8.65 -0.03
N TRP A 24 0.88 9.39 0.97
CA TRP A 24 1.32 10.75 1.27
C TRP A 24 2.82 10.88 1.61
N ARG A 25 3.50 9.78 1.98
CA ARG A 25 4.95 9.72 2.20
C ARG A 25 5.73 9.25 0.97
N GLY A 26 5.05 8.87 -0.11
CA GLY A 26 5.62 8.33 -1.34
C GLY A 26 5.86 6.82 -1.33
N ASN A 27 5.30 6.07 -0.38
CA ASN A 27 5.36 4.61 -0.39
C ASN A 27 4.38 4.04 -1.43
N PRO A 28 4.76 2.96 -2.15
CA PRO A 28 3.88 2.34 -3.13
C PRO A 28 2.66 1.70 -2.47
N LEU A 29 1.49 1.88 -3.09
CA LEU A 29 0.24 1.24 -2.73
C LEU A 29 -0.12 0.19 -3.79
N TYR A 30 -0.60 -0.96 -3.34
CA TYR A 30 -0.93 -2.11 -4.16
C TYR A 30 -2.42 -2.43 -4.07
N GLN A 31 -2.88 -3.25 -5.02
CA GLN A 31 -4.26 -3.71 -5.02
C GLN A 31 -4.55 -4.57 -3.78
N GLY A 32 -5.52 -4.15 -2.98
CA GLY A 32 -5.93 -4.82 -1.75
C GLY A 32 -5.56 -4.06 -0.48
N ASP A 33 -4.70 -3.04 -0.58
CA ASP A 33 -4.34 -2.19 0.54
C ASP A 33 -5.54 -1.35 1.01
N LEU A 34 -5.73 -1.29 2.32
CA LEU A 34 -6.77 -0.47 2.94
C LEU A 34 -6.23 0.92 3.26
N VAL A 35 -6.73 1.92 2.53
CA VAL A 35 -6.28 3.30 2.62
C VAL A 35 -7.44 4.27 2.78
N TYR A 36 -7.15 5.42 3.37
CA TYR A 36 -8.05 6.56 3.50
C TYR A 36 -7.63 7.66 2.53
N SER A 37 -8.60 8.22 1.81
CA SER A 37 -8.41 9.40 0.96
C SER A 37 -8.66 10.66 1.80
N ILE A 38 -7.61 11.47 2.01
CA ILE A 38 -7.68 12.70 2.80
C ILE A 38 -6.98 13.81 2.00
N GLU A 39 -7.69 14.89 1.65
CA GLU A 39 -7.13 16.06 0.93
C GLU A 39 -6.26 15.68 -0.28
N ASP A 40 -6.80 14.83 -1.17
CA ASP A 40 -6.11 14.33 -2.37
C ASP A 40 -4.85 13.47 -2.10
N GLN A 41 -4.64 13.05 -0.85
CA GLN A 41 -3.59 12.11 -0.47
C GLN A 41 -4.18 10.78 -0.01
N TYR A 42 -3.41 9.70 -0.20
CA TYR A 42 -3.73 8.39 0.33
C TYR A 42 -2.93 8.11 1.60
N VAL A 43 -3.60 7.63 2.64
CA VAL A 43 -2.98 7.31 3.93
C VAL A 43 -3.33 5.87 4.30
N HIS A 44 -2.32 5.04 4.57
CA HIS A 44 -2.55 3.68 5.05
C HIS A 44 -3.31 3.70 6.38
N GLU A 45 -4.15 2.68 6.60
CA GLU A 45 -4.90 2.58 7.87
C GLU A 45 -3.99 2.62 9.11
N ASP A 46 -2.83 1.99 9.02
CA ASP A 46 -1.84 1.92 10.10
C ASP A 46 -1.16 3.28 10.37
N ASP A 47 -1.08 4.14 9.35
CA ASP A 47 -0.39 5.43 9.40
C ASP A 47 -1.32 6.61 9.70
N LEU A 48 -2.63 6.38 9.83
CA LEU A 48 -3.61 7.43 10.11
C LEU A 48 -3.25 8.26 11.34
N LEU A 49 -2.77 7.62 12.40
CA LEU A 49 -2.41 8.32 13.63
C LEU A 49 -1.21 9.25 13.42
N GLU A 50 -0.20 8.80 12.68
CA GLU A 50 0.97 9.61 12.37
C GLU A 50 0.62 10.74 11.40
N TYR A 51 -0.21 10.47 10.40
CA TYR A 51 -0.75 11.52 9.53
C TYR A 51 -1.48 12.61 10.32
N CYS A 52 -2.36 12.22 11.25
CA CYS A 52 -3.08 13.18 12.10
C CYS A 52 -2.12 14.02 12.95
N LYS A 53 -1.09 13.41 13.55
CA LYS A 53 -0.10 14.14 14.36
C LYS A 53 0.70 15.14 13.54
N GLU A 54 1.04 14.79 12.29
CA GLU A 54 1.83 15.67 11.41
C GLU A 54 1.00 16.82 10.84
N GLN A 55 -0.24 16.55 10.40
CA GLN A 55 -1.07 17.55 9.72
C GLN A 55 -1.89 18.42 10.68
N LEU A 56 -2.46 17.83 11.74
CA LEU A 56 -3.35 18.54 12.67
C LEU A 56 -2.62 19.00 13.94
N GLY A 57 -1.60 18.25 14.36
CA GLY A 57 -0.81 18.52 15.56
C GLY A 57 -1.01 17.49 16.67
N LYS A 58 -0.38 17.74 17.83
CA LYS A 58 -0.39 16.80 18.96
C LYS A 58 -1.70 16.89 19.73
N PRO A 59 -2.30 15.76 20.14
CA PRO A 59 -3.45 15.78 21.03
C PRO A 59 -3.05 16.43 22.36
N VAL A 60 -3.78 17.47 22.76
CA VAL A 60 -3.58 18.15 24.05
C VAL A 60 -4.64 17.64 25.02
N PRO A 61 -4.26 17.05 26.17
CA PRO A 61 -5.23 16.72 27.21
C PRO A 61 -5.80 18.02 27.78
N LEU A 62 -7.13 18.11 27.80
CA LEU A 62 -7.88 19.21 28.42
C LEU A 62 -7.99 19.00 29.94
#